data_AF-A0AAU6CRP2-F1
#
_entry.id   AF-A0AAU6CRP2-F1
#
_cell.length_a   1.000
_cell.length_b   1.000
_cell.length_c   1.000
_cell.angle_alpha   90.00
_cell.angle_beta   90.00
_cell.angle_gamma   90.00
#
_symmetry.space_group_name_H-M   'P 1'
#
loop_
_entity.id
_entity.type
_entity.pdbx_description
1 polymer ?
#
loop_
_entity_poly.entity_id
_entity_poly.type
_entity_poly.pdbx_seq_one_letter_code
_entity_poly.pdbx_strand_id
1 'polypeptide(L)'
;MLVDRARSEGVQLTGGGGFLRQLAKRVLESALEGEITGRLGYGEHDAAGRNTGDSRNGTRSKTVLTDVGPVGVKVPRDVEGSFEPQIVRKRQPRLADVDGMVLSLSKYPAIIKLWEDAWAEFVPFFSFDVEIRTVICPTNATESVNARIRKAVRARGHFPNEAAALKCIYLALMSLDPTGKDRKRWTMRWKAPLNAFQIAFEGRPTPANN
;
A
#
# COMPACT_ATOMS: atom_id res chain seq x y z
N MET A 1 -10.38 -19.49 -10.38
CA MET A 1 -10.39 -18.36 -9.43
C MET A 1 -9.03 -17.67 -9.42
N LEU A 2 -8.92 -16.39 -9.03
CA LEU A 2 -7.62 -15.68 -8.89
C LEU A 2 -6.62 -16.40 -7.95
N VAL A 3 -7.15 -17.19 -7.00
CA VAL A 3 -6.38 -18.06 -6.10
C VAL A 3 -5.68 -19.19 -6.85
N ASP A 4 -6.30 -19.74 -7.91
CA ASP A 4 -5.68 -20.77 -8.76
C ASP A 4 -4.56 -20.17 -9.61
N ARG A 5 -4.69 -18.89 -10.00
CA ARG A 5 -3.67 -18.18 -10.77
C ARG A 5 -2.43 -17.86 -9.91
N ALA A 6 -2.63 -17.37 -8.68
CA ALA A 6 -1.55 -17.13 -7.72
C ALA A 6 -0.82 -18.41 -7.30
N ARG A 7 -1.54 -19.55 -7.20
CA ARG A 7 -0.94 -20.87 -6.97
C ARG A 7 -0.25 -21.44 -8.23
N SER A 8 -0.79 -21.20 -9.43
CA SER A 8 -0.16 -21.62 -10.68
C SER A 8 1.09 -20.80 -11.06
N GLU A 9 1.19 -19.55 -10.58
CA GLU A 9 2.32 -18.65 -10.84
C GLU A 9 3.48 -18.83 -9.83
N GLY A 10 3.34 -19.69 -8.81
CA GLY A 10 4.46 -20.23 -8.04
C GLY A 10 5.39 -19.20 -7.38
N VAL A 11 4.85 -18.12 -6.77
CA VAL A 11 5.67 -17.11 -6.09
C VAL A 11 6.26 -17.70 -4.80
N GLN A 12 7.42 -18.33 -4.93
CA GLN A 12 8.25 -18.79 -3.80
C GLN A 12 8.78 -17.58 -3.01
N LEU A 13 9.03 -17.70 -1.72
CA LEU A 13 9.62 -16.60 -0.94
C LEU A 13 11.04 -16.21 -1.43
N THR A 14 11.81 -17.25 -1.73
CA THR A 14 13.17 -17.21 -2.25
C THR A 14 13.22 -18.06 -3.52
N GLY A 15 13.67 -17.48 -4.64
CA GLY A 15 13.66 -18.14 -5.94
C GLY A 15 13.60 -17.13 -7.09
N GLY A 16 13.65 -17.61 -8.34
CA GLY A 16 13.79 -16.78 -9.55
C GLY A 16 12.72 -15.69 -9.75
N GLY A 17 11.53 -15.86 -9.17
CA GLY A 17 10.40 -14.90 -9.20
C GLY A 17 9.83 -14.56 -7.83
N GLY A 18 10.61 -14.76 -6.77
CA GLY A 18 10.07 -14.80 -5.41
C GLY A 18 9.68 -13.46 -4.77
N PHE A 19 8.89 -13.50 -3.69
CA PHE A 19 8.37 -12.32 -2.99
C PHE A 19 9.45 -11.28 -2.67
N LEU A 20 10.59 -11.72 -2.15
CA LEU A 20 11.67 -10.80 -1.79
C LEU A 20 12.27 -10.08 -3.01
N ARG A 21 12.29 -10.72 -4.20
CA ARG A 21 12.69 -10.05 -5.44
C ARG A 21 11.64 -9.05 -5.90
N GLN A 22 10.36 -9.36 -5.74
CA GLN A 22 9.27 -8.44 -6.09
C GLN A 22 9.23 -7.24 -5.16
N LEU A 23 9.49 -7.44 -3.86
CA LEU A 23 9.60 -6.36 -2.89
C LEU A 23 10.84 -5.50 -3.17
N ALA A 24 12.00 -6.11 -3.38
CA ALA A 24 13.23 -5.39 -3.75
C ALA A 24 13.03 -4.59 -5.04
N LYS A 25 12.38 -5.17 -6.05
CA LYS A 25 11.98 -4.47 -7.28
C LYS A 25 11.13 -3.25 -6.98
N ARG A 26 10.07 -3.41 -6.18
CA ARG A 26 9.13 -2.32 -5.88
C ARG A 26 9.80 -1.18 -5.11
N VAL A 27 10.65 -1.50 -4.14
CA VAL A 27 11.43 -0.50 -3.39
C VAL A 27 12.37 0.25 -4.33
N LEU A 28 13.09 -0.46 -5.20
CA LEU A 28 14.00 0.15 -6.16
C LEU A 28 13.29 1.05 -7.16
N GLU A 29 12.19 0.58 -7.76
CA GLU A 29 11.40 1.37 -8.72
C GLU A 29 10.80 2.62 -8.05
N SER A 30 10.22 2.50 -6.84
CA SER A 30 9.69 3.66 -6.11
C SER A 30 10.77 4.69 -5.77
N ALA A 31 11.96 4.23 -5.38
CA ALA A 31 13.04 5.12 -5.02
C ALA A 31 13.62 5.83 -6.27
N LEU A 32 13.69 5.14 -7.41
CA LEU A 32 14.03 5.73 -8.71
C LEU A 32 13.01 6.77 -9.19
N GLU A 33 11.70 6.51 -8.99
CA GLU A 33 10.65 7.50 -9.27
C GLU A 33 10.78 8.73 -8.36
N GLY A 34 11.21 8.54 -7.11
CA GLY A 34 11.54 9.64 -6.21
C GLY A 34 12.69 10.50 -6.72
N GLU A 35 13.77 9.90 -7.23
CA GLU A 35 14.92 10.63 -7.78
C GLU A 35 14.55 11.49 -8.99
N ILE A 36 13.82 10.94 -9.97
CA ILE A 36 13.42 11.71 -11.16
C ILE A 36 12.43 12.82 -10.79
N THR A 37 11.55 12.57 -9.82
CA THR A 37 10.65 13.61 -9.26
C THR A 37 11.45 14.74 -8.61
N GLY A 38 12.48 14.41 -7.83
CA GLY A 38 13.37 15.42 -7.24
C GLY A 38 14.16 16.22 -8.27
N ARG A 39 14.62 15.57 -9.35
CA ARG A 39 15.37 16.22 -10.44
C ARG A 39 14.50 17.17 -11.27
N LEU A 40 13.28 16.75 -11.60
CA LEU A 40 12.34 17.54 -12.40
C LEU A 40 11.57 18.56 -11.56
N GLY A 41 11.46 18.34 -10.25
CA GLY A 41 10.74 19.22 -9.32
C GLY A 41 9.23 19.00 -9.26
N TYR A 42 8.69 18.00 -9.97
CA TYR A 42 7.25 17.71 -10.03
C TYR A 42 6.97 16.22 -10.21
N GLY A 43 5.79 15.76 -9.77
CA GLY A 43 5.37 14.35 -9.81
C GLY A 43 4.92 13.84 -11.19
N GLU A 44 4.72 12.53 -11.34
CA GLU A 44 4.14 11.98 -12.57
C GLU A 44 2.72 12.54 -12.76
N HIS A 45 2.40 12.97 -13.98
CA HIS A 45 1.12 13.62 -14.33
C HIS A 45 0.83 14.95 -13.60
N ASP A 46 1.81 15.54 -12.93
CA ASP A 46 1.64 16.82 -12.24
C ASP A 46 1.52 17.98 -13.25
N ALA A 47 0.55 18.87 -13.01
CA ALA A 47 0.35 20.07 -13.82
C ALA A 47 1.54 21.04 -13.74
N ALA A 48 2.32 20.98 -12.65
CA ALA A 48 3.54 21.78 -12.47
C ALA A 48 4.61 21.49 -13.54
N GLY A 49 4.57 20.33 -14.20
CA GLY A 49 5.51 19.96 -15.28
C GLY A 49 5.15 20.50 -16.67
N ARG A 50 4.07 21.27 -16.83
CA ARG A 50 3.69 21.81 -18.14
C ARG A 50 4.58 23.01 -18.48
N ASN A 51 5.17 23.01 -19.68
CA ASN A 51 6.05 24.07 -20.20
C ASN A 51 7.33 24.31 -19.37
N THR A 52 7.84 23.29 -18.66
CA THR A 52 9.05 23.41 -17.83
C THR A 52 10.37 23.12 -18.56
N GLY A 53 10.32 22.84 -19.87
CA GLY A 53 11.49 22.48 -20.68
C GLY A 53 11.70 20.97 -20.75
N ASP A 54 12.13 20.36 -19.65
CA ASP A 54 12.38 18.91 -19.57
C ASP A 54 11.18 18.14 -18.98
N SER A 55 11.03 16.87 -19.35
CA SER A 55 9.90 16.00 -19.02
C SER A 55 10.27 14.53 -18.90
N ARG A 56 9.45 13.74 -18.21
CA ARG A 56 9.61 12.27 -18.14
C ARG A 56 9.42 11.64 -19.53
N ASN A 57 10.28 10.68 -19.88
CA ASN A 57 10.31 9.99 -21.18
C ASN A 57 10.37 8.45 -21.01
N GLY A 58 9.31 7.90 -20.42
CA GLY A 58 9.18 6.46 -20.22
C GLY A 58 10.27 5.85 -19.34
N THR A 59 10.54 4.56 -19.55
CA THR A 59 11.48 3.79 -18.72
C THR A 59 12.41 2.92 -19.56
N ARG A 60 13.59 2.62 -19.02
CA ARG A 60 14.53 1.62 -19.52
C ARG A 60 14.56 0.42 -18.58
N SER A 61 14.57 -0.79 -19.11
CA SER A 61 14.77 -1.99 -18.29
C SER A 61 16.25 -2.16 -17.93
N LYS A 62 16.53 -2.46 -16.66
CA LYS A 62 17.85 -2.85 -16.18
C LYS A 62 17.72 -3.99 -15.18
N THR A 63 18.59 -4.99 -15.28
CA THR A 63 18.69 -6.03 -14.26
C THR A 63 19.85 -5.72 -13.33
N VAL A 64 19.58 -5.69 -12.03
CA VAL A 64 20.59 -5.55 -10.98
C VAL A 64 20.74 -6.86 -10.22
N LEU A 65 21.97 -7.24 -9.90
CA LEU A 65 22.25 -8.36 -9.02
C LEU A 65 22.10 -7.90 -7.57
N THR A 66 21.28 -8.61 -6.82
CA THR A 66 21.06 -8.44 -5.38
C THR A 66 21.26 -9.80 -4.68
N ASP A 67 21.33 -9.84 -3.36
CA ASP A 67 21.52 -11.12 -2.65
C ASP A 67 20.29 -12.04 -2.70
N VAL A 68 19.10 -11.50 -3.00
CA VAL A 68 17.92 -12.32 -3.35
C VAL A 68 17.92 -12.78 -4.81
N GLY A 69 18.94 -12.38 -5.56
CA GLY A 69 19.25 -12.72 -6.94
C GLY A 69 18.95 -11.60 -7.94
N PRO A 70 18.93 -11.90 -9.25
CA PRO A 70 18.67 -10.89 -10.28
C PRO A 70 17.28 -10.25 -10.13
N VAL A 71 17.25 -8.92 -10.06
CA VAL A 71 16.03 -8.11 -10.01
C VAL A 71 15.97 -7.20 -11.24
N GLY A 72 14.94 -7.38 -12.06
CA GLY A 72 14.66 -6.51 -13.20
C GLY A 72 13.86 -5.28 -12.76
N VAL A 73 14.43 -4.09 -12.93
CA VAL A 73 13.83 -2.79 -12.58
C VAL A 73 13.60 -1.93 -13.81
N LYS A 74 12.54 -1.13 -13.77
CA LYS A 74 12.31 -0.02 -14.70
C LYS A 74 12.98 1.24 -14.18
N VAL A 75 13.96 1.75 -14.93
CA VAL A 75 14.68 2.98 -14.63
C VAL A 75 14.04 4.12 -15.42
N PRO A 76 13.51 5.15 -14.77
CA PRO A 76 12.88 6.27 -15.46
C PRO A 76 13.91 7.09 -16.23
N ARG A 77 13.43 7.84 -17.21
CA ARG A 77 14.26 8.71 -18.06
C ARG A 77 13.58 10.05 -18.23
N ASP A 78 14.37 11.06 -18.52
CA ASP A 78 13.95 12.37 -18.96
C ASP A 78 14.08 12.50 -20.50
N VAL A 79 13.42 13.52 -21.07
CA VAL A 79 13.44 13.81 -22.51
C VAL A 79 14.83 14.31 -22.91
N GLU A 80 15.44 15.17 -22.09
CA GLU A 80 16.80 15.68 -22.32
C GLU A 80 17.88 14.61 -22.11
N GLY A 81 17.55 13.48 -21.47
CA GLY A 81 18.50 12.39 -21.20
C GLY A 81 19.59 12.76 -20.18
N SER A 82 19.35 13.79 -19.38
CA SER A 82 20.23 14.32 -18.34
C SER A 82 20.08 13.61 -16.99
N PHE A 83 19.05 12.79 -16.81
CA PHE A 83 18.81 12.07 -15.57
C PHE A 83 19.85 10.97 -15.33
N GLU A 84 20.67 11.15 -14.29
CA GLU A 84 21.66 10.15 -13.84
C GLU A 84 21.26 9.57 -12.47
N PRO A 85 20.64 8.37 -12.44
CA PRO A 85 20.13 7.77 -11.21
C PRO A 85 21.25 7.43 -10.23
N GLN A 86 21.04 7.69 -8.94
CA GLN A 86 22.04 7.43 -7.89
C GLN A 86 21.82 6.07 -7.21
N ILE A 87 20.56 5.67 -6.99
CA ILE A 87 20.22 4.35 -6.42
C ILE A 87 20.67 3.23 -7.36
N VAL A 88 20.39 3.35 -8.66
CA VAL A 88 20.75 2.34 -9.67
C VAL A 88 21.63 2.96 -10.75
N ARG A 89 22.91 3.23 -10.43
CA ARG A 89 23.84 3.93 -11.34
C ARG A 89 24.03 3.24 -12.68
N LYS A 90 24.35 4.01 -13.72
CA LYS A 90 24.69 3.45 -15.03
C LYS A 90 25.90 2.53 -14.92
N ARG A 91 25.87 1.39 -15.64
CA ARG A 91 26.91 0.33 -15.62
C ARG A 91 27.19 -0.30 -14.24
N GLN A 92 26.37 -0.06 -13.23
CA GLN A 92 26.48 -0.75 -11.93
C GLN A 92 25.77 -2.11 -11.99
N PRO A 93 26.49 -3.25 -11.90
CA PRO A 93 25.89 -4.58 -12.02
C PRO A 93 25.31 -5.10 -10.70
N ARG A 94 25.82 -4.64 -9.53
CA ARG A 94 25.43 -5.12 -8.20
C ARG A 94 25.06 -3.96 -7.26
N LEU A 95 24.02 -4.16 -6.46
CA LEU A 95 23.51 -3.16 -5.51
C LEU A 95 23.64 -3.70 -4.08
N ALA A 96 24.46 -3.06 -3.25
CA ALA A 96 24.74 -3.51 -1.88
C ALA A 96 23.72 -2.96 -0.84
N ASP A 97 23.09 -1.81 -1.09
CA ASP A 97 22.23 -1.15 -0.07
C ASP A 97 20.82 -1.74 0.04
N VAL A 98 20.32 -2.44 -0.98
CA VAL A 98 19.06 -3.21 -0.89
C VAL A 98 19.21 -4.37 0.09
N ASP A 99 20.43 -4.86 0.27
CA ASP A 99 20.74 -5.96 1.18
C ASP A 99 20.40 -5.58 2.62
N GLY A 100 20.55 -4.31 3.04
CA GLY A 100 20.18 -3.87 4.39
C GLY A 100 18.68 -4.04 4.68
N MET A 101 17.81 -3.63 3.75
CA MET A 101 16.35 -3.76 3.90
C MET A 101 15.90 -5.22 3.82
N VAL A 102 16.46 -5.99 2.89
CA VAL A 102 16.09 -7.39 2.67
C VAL A 102 16.65 -8.32 3.75
N LEU A 103 17.89 -8.10 4.20
CA LEU A 103 18.48 -8.76 5.38
C LEU A 103 17.73 -8.38 6.66
N SER A 104 17.17 -7.16 6.75
CA SER A 104 16.32 -6.82 7.89
C SER A 104 15.05 -7.68 7.94
N LEU A 105 14.45 -7.99 6.78
CA LEU A 105 13.25 -8.82 6.70
C LEU A 105 13.56 -10.31 6.90
N SER A 106 14.68 -10.82 6.39
CA SER A 106 15.11 -12.21 6.60
C SER A 106 15.42 -12.53 8.06
N LYS A 107 15.74 -11.52 8.88
CA LYS A 107 15.85 -11.65 10.34
C LYS A 107 14.52 -11.92 11.05
N TYR A 108 13.37 -11.74 10.39
CA TYR A 108 12.04 -11.95 10.97
C TYR A 108 11.27 -13.04 10.22
N PRO A 109 11.68 -14.33 10.34
CA PRO A 109 11.03 -15.44 9.64
C PRO A 109 9.55 -15.61 10.00
N ALA A 110 9.13 -15.20 11.20
CA ALA A 110 7.73 -15.22 11.61
C ALA A 110 6.87 -14.19 10.85
N ILE A 111 7.40 -12.99 10.60
CA ILE A 111 6.71 -11.97 9.80
C ILE A 111 6.57 -12.46 8.36
N ILE A 112 7.64 -13.07 7.85
CA ILE A 112 7.64 -13.63 6.51
C ILE A 112 6.56 -14.72 6.37
N LYS A 113 6.56 -15.71 7.27
CA LYS A 113 5.57 -16.79 7.28
C LYS A 113 4.14 -16.26 7.38
N LEU A 114 3.91 -15.27 8.24
CA LEU A 114 2.61 -14.61 8.37
C LEU A 114 2.14 -14.01 7.03
N TRP A 115 3.04 -13.35 6.30
CA TRP A 115 2.71 -12.79 4.99
C TRP A 115 2.50 -13.86 3.92
N GLU A 116 3.27 -14.94 3.93
CA GLU A 116 3.06 -16.09 3.02
C GLU A 116 1.68 -16.71 3.22
N ASP A 117 1.32 -16.97 4.47
CA ASP A 117 0.04 -17.59 4.84
C ASP A 117 -1.15 -16.68 4.44
N ALA A 118 -1.02 -15.36 4.64
CA ALA A 118 -2.04 -14.38 4.31
C ALA A 118 -2.05 -13.93 2.83
N TRP A 119 -1.04 -14.30 2.03
CA TRP A 119 -0.82 -13.71 0.71
C TRP A 119 -1.99 -13.93 -0.26
N ALA A 120 -2.55 -15.14 -0.26
CA ALA A 120 -3.67 -15.50 -1.14
C ALA A 120 -4.93 -14.65 -0.86
N GLU A 121 -5.12 -14.27 0.40
CA GLU A 121 -6.22 -13.41 0.84
C GLU A 121 -5.92 -11.93 0.59
N PHE A 122 -4.65 -11.54 0.61
CA PHE A 122 -4.21 -10.17 0.42
C PHE A 122 -4.14 -9.74 -1.05
N VAL A 123 -3.75 -10.62 -1.99
CA VAL A 123 -3.61 -10.27 -3.43
C VAL A 123 -4.85 -9.58 -4.04
N PRO A 124 -6.10 -10.03 -3.78
CA PRO A 124 -7.29 -9.35 -4.26
C PRO A 124 -7.36 -7.86 -3.90
N PHE A 125 -6.75 -7.44 -2.79
CA PHE A 125 -6.68 -6.03 -2.40
C PHE A 125 -6.03 -5.14 -3.47
N PHE A 126 -5.03 -5.66 -4.19
CA PHE A 126 -4.36 -4.89 -5.25
C PHE A 126 -5.20 -4.70 -6.51
N SER A 127 -6.28 -5.48 -6.66
CA SER A 127 -7.20 -5.36 -7.79
C SER A 127 -8.16 -4.18 -7.65
N PHE A 128 -8.23 -3.55 -6.47
CA PHE A 128 -9.03 -2.35 -6.25
C PHE A 128 -8.35 -1.08 -6.77
N ASP A 129 -9.16 -0.16 -7.28
CA ASP A 129 -8.73 1.18 -7.70
C ASP A 129 -8.10 1.98 -6.55
N VAL A 130 -7.31 3.00 -6.89
CA VAL A 130 -6.61 3.82 -5.89
C VAL A 130 -7.60 4.50 -4.95
N GLU A 131 -8.74 4.95 -5.44
CA GLU A 131 -9.82 5.57 -4.67
C GLU A 131 -10.33 4.60 -3.59
N ILE A 132 -10.54 3.33 -3.92
CA ILE A 132 -10.97 2.31 -2.97
C ILE A 132 -9.87 2.02 -1.94
N ARG A 133 -8.61 1.88 -2.41
CA ARG A 133 -7.47 1.59 -1.52
C ARG A 133 -7.19 2.73 -0.54
N THR A 134 -7.44 3.99 -0.90
CA THR A 134 -7.24 5.13 0.03
C THR A 134 -8.17 5.09 1.25
N VAL A 135 -9.29 4.37 1.17
CA VAL A 135 -10.22 4.19 2.30
C VAL A 135 -9.88 2.94 3.10
N ILE A 136 -9.52 1.85 2.43
CA ILE A 136 -9.29 0.54 3.07
C ILE A 136 -7.91 0.45 3.71
N CYS A 137 -6.87 0.98 3.07
CA CYS A 137 -5.47 0.87 3.51
C CYS A 137 -5.16 1.56 4.87
N PRO A 138 -5.68 2.78 5.17
CA PRO A 138 -5.32 3.41 6.43
C PRO A 138 -6.00 2.73 7.62
N THR A 139 -5.23 2.41 8.66
CA THR A 139 -5.71 1.80 9.90
C THR A 139 -6.38 2.79 10.85
N ASN A 140 -6.29 4.10 10.57
CA ASN A 140 -6.78 5.20 11.41
C ASN A 140 -8.22 5.01 11.92
N ALA A 141 -9.11 4.45 11.09
CA ALA A 141 -10.51 4.23 11.45
C ALA A 141 -10.62 3.18 12.57
N THR A 142 -10.03 2.00 12.34
CA THR A 142 -10.00 0.89 13.29
C THR A 142 -9.20 1.24 14.54
N GLU A 143 -8.08 1.94 14.38
CA GLU A 143 -7.24 2.41 15.50
C GLU A 143 -7.97 3.42 16.39
N SER A 144 -8.69 4.38 15.79
CA SER A 144 -9.49 5.36 16.54
C SER A 144 -10.57 4.69 17.39
N VAL A 145 -11.27 3.71 16.81
CA VAL A 145 -12.27 2.91 17.55
C VAL A 145 -11.59 2.10 18.66
N ASN A 146 -10.52 1.38 18.36
CA ASN A 146 -9.79 0.56 19.32
C ASN A 146 -9.18 1.40 20.46
N ALA A 147 -8.68 2.61 20.18
CA ALA A 147 -8.16 3.52 21.19
C ALA A 147 -9.26 3.92 22.19
N ARG A 148 -10.47 4.19 21.71
CA ARG A 148 -11.60 4.58 22.57
C ARG A 148 -12.16 3.42 23.38
N ILE A 149 -12.26 2.23 22.78
CA ILE A 149 -12.62 1.01 23.51
C ILE A 149 -11.59 0.76 24.62
N ARG A 150 -10.29 0.80 24.30
CA ARG A 150 -9.22 0.63 25.29
C ARG A 150 -9.31 1.66 26.41
N LYS A 151 -9.57 2.94 26.10
CA LYS A 151 -9.76 3.99 27.11
C LYS A 151 -10.94 3.69 28.03
N ALA A 152 -12.09 3.30 27.48
CA ALA A 152 -13.29 3.00 28.25
C ALA A 152 -13.16 1.74 29.13
N VAL A 153 -12.42 0.74 28.65
CA VAL A 153 -12.11 -0.49 29.39
C VAL A 153 -11.11 -0.23 30.51
N ARG A 154 -10.00 0.49 30.22
CA ARG A 154 -8.98 0.84 31.22
C ARG A 154 -9.56 1.65 32.39
N ALA A 155 -10.51 2.54 32.13
CA ALA A 155 -11.17 3.32 33.16
C ALA A 155 -12.03 2.47 34.13
N ARG A 156 -12.45 1.26 33.73
CA ARG A 156 -13.31 0.37 34.53
C ARG A 156 -12.56 -0.77 35.22
N GLY A 157 -11.44 -1.22 34.65
CA GLY A 157 -10.66 -2.33 35.21
C GLY A 157 -11.33 -3.68 34.99
N HIS A 158 -12.02 -4.21 36.00
CA HIS A 158 -12.69 -5.51 35.96
C HIS A 158 -14.19 -5.38 35.70
N PHE A 159 -14.77 -6.35 34.99
CA PHE A 159 -16.21 -6.41 34.74
C PHE A 159 -16.85 -7.54 35.55
N PRO A 160 -18.01 -7.30 36.18
CA PRO A 160 -18.69 -8.31 37.00
C PRO A 160 -19.33 -9.44 36.16
N ASN A 161 -19.64 -9.18 34.89
CA ASN A 161 -20.13 -10.17 33.93
C ASN A 161 -19.95 -9.67 32.49
N GLU A 162 -20.20 -10.55 31.52
CA GLU A 162 -20.10 -10.24 30.09
C GLU A 162 -21.04 -9.10 29.67
N ALA A 163 -22.28 -9.08 30.19
CA ALA A 163 -23.25 -8.04 29.85
C ALA A 163 -22.78 -6.63 30.24
N ALA A 164 -22.06 -6.50 31.36
CA ALA A 164 -21.46 -5.24 31.79
C ALA A 164 -20.31 -4.81 30.85
N ALA A 165 -19.49 -5.75 30.38
CA ALA A 165 -18.44 -5.48 29.39
C ALA A 165 -19.05 -5.04 28.04
N LEU A 166 -20.07 -5.75 27.57
CA LEU A 166 -20.81 -5.44 26.35
C LEU A 166 -21.44 -4.04 26.40
N LYS A 167 -22.11 -3.69 27.51
CA LYS A 167 -22.66 -2.35 27.73
C LYS A 167 -21.58 -1.26 27.72
N CYS A 168 -20.41 -1.52 28.32
CA CYS A 168 -19.29 -0.58 28.28
C CYS A 168 -18.81 -0.32 26.85
N ILE A 169 -18.59 -1.38 26.05
CA ILE A 169 -18.17 -1.25 24.65
C ILE A 169 -19.24 -0.53 23.83
N TYR A 170 -20.51 -0.91 24.00
CA TYR A 170 -21.64 -0.26 23.34
C TYR A 170 -21.68 1.25 23.60
N LEU A 171 -21.59 1.67 24.86
CA LEU A 171 -21.59 3.09 25.22
C LEU A 171 -20.34 3.81 24.70
N ALA A 172 -19.18 3.16 24.70
CA ALA A 172 -17.96 3.71 24.12
C ALA A 172 -18.11 3.94 22.60
N LEU A 173 -18.77 3.02 21.90
CA LEU A 173 -19.08 3.15 20.48
C LEU A 173 -20.14 4.22 20.20
N MET A 174 -21.24 4.26 20.95
CA MET A 174 -22.29 5.27 20.75
C MET A 174 -21.78 6.69 21.03
N SER A 175 -20.79 6.84 21.92
CA SER A 175 -20.14 8.13 22.14
C SER A 175 -19.26 8.58 20.96
N LEU A 176 -19.01 7.73 19.94
CA LEU A 176 -18.13 8.06 18.79
C LEU A 176 -18.61 9.26 18.02
N ASP A 177 -19.90 9.30 17.75
CA ASP A 177 -20.53 10.35 16.97
C ASP A 177 -21.87 10.72 17.62
N PRO A 178 -21.84 11.37 18.80
CA PRO A 178 -23.05 11.63 19.58
C PRO A 178 -23.98 12.63 18.89
N THR A 179 -23.48 13.34 17.87
CA THR A 179 -24.21 14.38 17.13
C THR A 179 -24.47 14.02 15.66
N GLY A 180 -23.98 12.87 15.17
CA GLY A 180 -24.10 12.47 13.76
C GLY A 180 -23.23 13.29 12.78
N LYS A 181 -22.38 14.19 13.28
CA LYS A 181 -21.57 15.11 12.45
C LYS A 181 -20.39 14.40 11.82
N ASP A 182 -19.79 13.44 12.53
CA ASP A 182 -18.67 12.67 11.98
C ASP A 182 -19.15 11.74 10.87
N ARG A 183 -20.35 11.16 11.00
CA ARG A 183 -21.01 10.42 9.92
C ARG A 183 -21.11 11.25 8.65
N LYS A 184 -21.62 12.49 8.72
CA LYS A 184 -21.73 13.37 7.55
C LYS A 184 -20.37 13.67 6.90
N ARG A 185 -19.34 13.93 7.71
CA ARG A 185 -17.97 14.16 7.23
C ARG A 185 -17.41 12.92 6.52
N TRP A 186 -17.67 11.74 7.08
CA TRP A 186 -17.29 10.46 6.49
C TRP A 186 -18.01 10.21 5.16
N THR A 187 -19.32 10.46 5.05
CA THR A 187 -20.05 10.29 3.78
C THR A 187 -19.46 11.11 2.64
N MET A 188 -18.95 12.32 2.91
CA MET A 188 -18.29 13.14 1.90
C MET A 188 -16.95 12.56 1.42
N ARG A 189 -16.15 12.01 2.32
CA ARG A 189 -14.86 11.35 1.97
C ARG A 189 -15.05 10.09 1.13
N TRP A 190 -16.23 9.47 1.20
CA TRP A 190 -16.54 8.23 0.50
C TRP A 190 -17.07 8.43 -0.92
N LYS A 191 -17.32 9.66 -1.38
CA LYS A 191 -17.90 9.90 -2.72
C LYS A 191 -17.10 9.28 -3.87
N ALA A 192 -15.81 9.60 -3.98
CA ALA A 192 -14.95 9.04 -5.03
C ALA A 192 -14.79 7.50 -4.92
N PRO A 193 -14.54 6.94 -3.73
CA PRO A 193 -14.53 5.49 -3.51
C PRO A 193 -15.85 4.80 -3.90
N LEU A 194 -17.01 5.40 -3.58
CA LEU A 194 -18.33 4.85 -3.91
C LEU A 194 -18.55 4.80 -5.42
N ASN A 195 -18.11 5.82 -6.16
CA ASN A 195 -18.15 5.81 -7.62
C ASN A 195 -17.26 4.68 -8.19
N ALA A 196 -16.05 4.51 -7.65
CA ALA A 196 -15.16 3.41 -8.05
C ALA A 196 -15.78 2.03 -7.73
N PHE A 197 -16.45 1.87 -6.58
CA PHE A 197 -17.19 0.65 -6.26
C PHE A 197 -18.35 0.38 -7.20
N GLN A 198 -19.07 1.41 -7.65
CA GLN A 198 -20.15 1.27 -8.64
C GLN A 198 -19.64 0.73 -9.97
N ILE A 199 -18.47 1.19 -10.41
CA ILE A 199 -17.82 0.73 -11.64
C ILE A 199 -17.27 -0.69 -11.46
N ALA A 200 -16.56 -0.95 -10.36
CA ALA A 200 -15.93 -2.24 -10.10
C ALA A 200 -16.93 -3.38 -9.81
N PHE A 201 -18.13 -3.05 -9.34
CA PHE A 201 -19.17 -4.01 -8.96
C PHE A 201 -20.53 -3.61 -9.52
N GLU A 202 -20.66 -3.59 -10.84
CA GLU A 202 -21.91 -3.28 -11.53
C GLU A 202 -23.12 -4.04 -10.94
N GLY A 203 -24.22 -3.33 -10.72
CA GLY A 203 -25.49 -3.89 -10.23
C GLY A 203 -25.55 -4.24 -8.74
N ARG A 204 -24.47 -4.09 -7.96
CA ARG A 204 -24.47 -4.34 -6.50
C ARG A 204 -24.80 -3.12 -5.64
N PRO A 205 -24.12 -1.96 -5.78
CA PRO A 205 -24.51 -0.76 -5.09
C PRO A 205 -25.70 -0.11 -5.83
N THR A 206 -26.92 -0.30 -5.32
CA THR A 206 -28.05 0.52 -5.73
C THR A 206 -27.82 1.94 -5.26
N PRO A 207 -27.88 2.98 -6.12
CA PRO A 207 -27.87 4.35 -5.64
C PRO A 207 -29.10 4.51 -4.75
N ALA A 208 -28.88 4.62 -3.43
CA ALA A 208 -29.94 5.01 -2.53
C ALA A 208 -30.29 6.46 -2.87
N ASN A 209 -31.51 6.68 -3.35
CA ASN A 209 -32.11 8.01 -3.46
C ASN A 209 -32.07 8.67 -2.07
N ASN A 210 -31.09 9.54 -1.84
CA ASN A 210 -30.98 10.38 -0.65
C ASN A 210 -30.37 11.73 -1.03
#